data_AF-A0A1M3CQF1-F1
#
_entry.id   AF-A0A1M3CQF1-F1
#
_cell.length_a   1.000
_cell.length_b   1.000
_cell.length_c   1.000
_cell.angle_alpha   90.00
_cell.angle_beta   90.00
_cell.angle_gamma   90.00
#
_symmetry.space_group_name_H-M   'P 1'
#
loop_
_entity.id
_entity.type
_entity.pdbx_description
1 polymer ?
#
loop_
_entity_poly.entity_id
_entity_poly.type
_entity_poly.pdbx_seq_one_letter_code
_entity_poly.pdbx_strand_id
1 'polypeptide(L)'
;MTSNQEDKIISEFLESIGPWRDFIVIGGGFALFIYKLYLSDPKLKNFPVGTRDIDSLIPRKIPEVSKKNIQSYLREAGFKHVFKDLDDPATEAYVKDIAGAEVEIEFLTDDSVRNNKDKNVVIAGVVAQPLSYLTLSLQTTLKFQTYSKFTGNVVTPGAWIFHKGLTFTKRKSNLKMLKDLYGIWYVASQLGALSDQALYEFKDLAKHHPKWVKTLQKNLKTWYENATLYDWSKLEAQDPSGRLRKLNFEQIVRNII
;
A
#
# COMPACT_ATOMS: atom_id res chain seq x y z
N MET A 1 -13.06 -14.54 11.34
CA MET A 1 -14.08 -13.47 11.28
C MET A 1 -13.56 -12.18 10.63
N THR A 2 -12.27 -12.08 10.28
CA THR A 2 -11.57 -10.90 9.71
C THR A 2 -11.54 -10.86 8.18
N SER A 3 -12.53 -11.42 7.49
CA SER A 3 -12.60 -11.36 6.01
C SER A 3 -13.80 -10.58 5.49
N ASN A 4 -14.79 -10.34 6.35
CA ASN A 4 -16.04 -9.67 5.99
C ASN A 4 -15.96 -8.16 6.25
N GLN A 5 -15.15 -7.70 7.21
CA GLN A 5 -15.01 -6.26 7.47
C GLN A 5 -14.18 -5.61 6.36
N GLU A 6 -13.04 -6.20 6.00
CA GLU A 6 -12.11 -5.65 5.01
C GLU A 6 -12.69 -5.67 3.59
N ASP A 7 -13.41 -6.73 3.21
CA ASP A 7 -14.12 -6.77 1.93
C ASP A 7 -15.21 -5.69 1.83
N LYS A 8 -15.95 -5.45 2.91
CA LYS A 8 -16.92 -4.34 2.99
C LYS A 8 -16.23 -2.98 2.86
N ILE A 9 -15.12 -2.78 3.57
CA ILE A 9 -14.35 -1.53 3.49
C ILE A 9 -13.87 -1.27 2.05
N ILE A 10 -13.27 -2.27 1.40
CA ILE A 10 -12.75 -2.14 0.04
C ILE A 10 -13.90 -1.91 -0.96
N SER A 11 -15.00 -2.67 -0.83
CA SER A 11 -16.15 -2.53 -1.72
C SER A 11 -16.81 -1.16 -1.59
N GLU A 12 -17.10 -0.72 -0.36
CA GLU A 12 -17.69 0.59 -0.07
C GLU A 12 -16.79 1.71 -0.58
N PHE A 13 -15.47 1.60 -0.40
CA PHE A 13 -14.52 2.59 -0.94
C PHE A 13 -14.60 2.68 -2.47
N LEU A 14 -14.53 1.55 -3.17
CA LEU A 14 -14.58 1.51 -4.64
C LEU A 14 -15.91 2.07 -5.19
N GLU A 15 -17.02 1.78 -4.52
CA GLU A 15 -18.32 2.35 -4.83
C GLU A 15 -18.34 3.87 -4.61
N SER A 16 -17.79 4.32 -3.48
CA SER A 16 -17.81 5.72 -3.02
C SER A 16 -16.96 6.68 -3.84
N ILE A 17 -16.06 6.18 -4.69
CA ILE A 17 -15.30 7.00 -5.66
C ILE A 17 -15.88 6.91 -7.08
N GLY A 18 -17.00 6.20 -7.27
CA GLY A 18 -17.74 6.15 -8.52
C GLY A 18 -16.89 5.66 -9.71
N PRO A 19 -16.97 6.30 -10.90
CA PRO A 19 -16.21 5.89 -12.08
C PRO A 19 -14.70 6.14 -11.95
N TRP A 20 -14.26 6.91 -10.94
CA TRP A 20 -12.84 7.18 -10.74
C TRP A 20 -12.05 5.95 -10.26
N ARG A 21 -12.73 4.91 -9.75
CA ARG A 21 -12.09 3.65 -9.32
C ARG A 21 -11.22 2.98 -10.37
N ASP A 22 -11.48 3.22 -11.65
CA ASP A 22 -10.69 2.66 -12.75
C ASP A 22 -9.31 3.32 -12.90
N PHE A 23 -9.09 4.48 -12.27
CA PHE A 23 -7.84 5.25 -12.31
C PHE A 23 -7.12 5.34 -10.96
N ILE A 24 -7.79 4.92 -9.89
CA ILE A 24 -7.20 4.84 -8.55
C ILE A 24 -6.59 3.45 -8.35
N VAL A 25 -5.39 3.42 -7.79
CA VAL A 25 -4.67 2.20 -7.43
C VAL A 25 -4.59 2.14 -5.92
N ILE A 26 -5.04 1.04 -5.31
CA ILE A 26 -4.91 0.84 -3.87
C ILE A 26 -3.48 0.41 -3.55
N GLY A 27 -2.82 1.17 -2.68
CA GLY A 27 -1.49 0.90 -2.15
C GLY A 27 -1.53 0.51 -0.67
N GLY A 28 -0.41 0.77 0.02
CA GLY A 28 -0.41 0.75 1.48
C GLY A 28 -0.66 -0.61 2.12
N GLY A 29 -1.19 -0.60 3.35
CA GLY A 29 -1.53 -1.81 4.08
C GLY A 29 -2.74 -2.56 3.48
N PHE A 30 -3.71 -1.84 2.90
CA PHE A 30 -4.88 -2.47 2.26
C PHE A 30 -4.55 -3.30 1.03
N ALA A 31 -3.44 -3.00 0.33
CA ALA A 31 -2.94 -3.88 -0.73
C ALA A 31 -2.71 -5.32 -0.24
N LEU A 32 -2.21 -5.50 0.99
CA LEU A 32 -1.99 -6.84 1.56
C LEU A 32 -3.30 -7.61 1.75
N PHE A 33 -4.37 -6.91 2.16
CA PHE A 33 -5.71 -7.50 2.28
C PHE A 33 -6.28 -7.87 0.91
N ILE A 34 -6.12 -7.02 -0.10
CA ILE A 34 -6.55 -7.31 -1.48
C ILE A 34 -5.85 -8.55 -2.02
N TYR A 35 -4.52 -8.64 -1.84
CA TYR A 35 -3.77 -9.82 -2.25
C TYR A 35 -4.31 -11.07 -1.57
N LYS A 36 -4.54 -10.99 -0.26
CA LYS A 36 -5.00 -12.13 0.53
C LYS A 36 -6.43 -12.56 0.15
N LEU A 37 -7.34 -11.62 0.01
CA LEU A 37 -8.76 -11.86 -0.20
C LEU A 37 -9.08 -12.29 -1.64
N TYR A 38 -8.45 -11.66 -2.63
CA TYR A 38 -8.92 -11.76 -4.01
C TYR A 38 -7.90 -12.36 -4.99
N LEU A 39 -6.61 -12.39 -4.64
CA LEU A 39 -5.55 -12.80 -5.57
C LEU A 39 -4.75 -14.04 -5.12
N SER A 40 -4.76 -14.36 -3.83
CA SER A 40 -4.08 -15.55 -3.27
C SER A 40 -5.03 -16.73 -3.08
N ASP A 41 -4.48 -17.92 -2.81
CA ASP A 41 -5.28 -19.10 -2.48
C ASP A 41 -6.17 -18.83 -1.23
N PRO A 42 -7.51 -18.92 -1.36
CA PRO A 42 -8.43 -18.67 -0.25
C PRO A 42 -8.27 -19.68 0.89
N LYS A 43 -7.66 -20.85 0.66
CA LYS A 43 -7.39 -21.86 1.69
C LYS A 43 -6.29 -21.45 2.68
N LEU A 44 -5.43 -20.50 2.32
CA LEU A 44 -4.39 -20.01 3.21
C LEU A 44 -5.04 -19.20 4.36
N LYS A 45 -4.83 -19.63 5.61
CA LYS A 45 -5.43 -19.02 6.81
C LYS A 45 -4.47 -18.03 7.49
N ASN A 46 -3.99 -17.03 6.74
CA ASN A 46 -2.95 -16.10 7.17
C ASN A 46 -3.26 -14.66 6.74
N PHE A 47 -4.20 -14.03 7.43
CA PHE A 47 -4.52 -12.62 7.18
C PHE A 47 -3.37 -11.70 7.62
N PRO A 48 -3.11 -10.61 6.88
CA PRO A 48 -2.08 -9.65 7.27
C PRO A 48 -2.53 -8.82 8.48
N VAL A 49 -1.59 -8.08 9.06
CA VAL A 49 -1.88 -7.09 10.10
C VAL A 49 -2.78 -5.97 9.56
N GLY A 50 -3.82 -5.63 10.32
CA GLY A 50 -4.77 -4.57 10.02
C GLY A 50 -4.15 -3.18 9.85
N THR A 51 -4.78 -2.40 8.96
CA THR A 51 -4.66 -0.94 8.88
C THR A 51 -6.05 -0.34 8.75
N ARG A 52 -6.21 0.93 9.14
CA ARG A 52 -7.43 1.71 8.93
C ARG A 52 -7.29 2.73 7.81
N ASP A 53 -6.05 2.95 7.35
CA ASP A 53 -5.70 3.93 6.32
C ASP A 53 -5.66 3.26 4.94
N ILE A 54 -6.51 3.72 4.03
CA ILE A 54 -6.50 3.36 2.60
C ILE A 54 -5.63 4.37 1.84
N ASP A 55 -4.45 3.91 1.44
CA ASP A 55 -3.54 4.65 0.55
C ASP A 55 -4.08 4.58 -0.90
N SER A 56 -4.71 5.65 -1.36
CA SER A 56 -5.31 5.76 -2.70
C SER A 56 -4.35 6.45 -3.66
N LEU A 57 -3.63 5.67 -4.47
CA LEU A 57 -2.65 6.21 -5.40
C LEU A 57 -3.37 6.75 -6.65
N ILE A 58 -3.07 7.99 -7.01
CA ILE A 58 -3.70 8.70 -8.12
C ILE A 58 -2.62 9.27 -9.07
N PRO A 59 -2.66 8.96 -10.38
CA PRO A 59 -1.79 9.61 -11.35
C PRO A 59 -2.04 11.12 -11.40
N ARG A 60 -0.98 11.91 -11.61
CA ARG A 60 -1.09 13.38 -11.73
C ARG A 60 -2.00 13.85 -12.86
N LYS A 61 -2.18 13.01 -13.89
CA LYS A 61 -3.08 13.25 -15.01
C LYS A 61 -3.99 12.05 -15.15
N ILE A 62 -5.29 12.29 -15.05
CA ILE A 62 -6.33 11.31 -15.30
C ILE A 62 -7.36 11.90 -16.25
N PRO A 63 -8.01 11.07 -17.10
CA PRO A 63 -9.04 11.55 -18.00
C PRO A 63 -10.25 12.04 -17.22
N GLU A 64 -11.00 12.97 -17.83
CA GLU A 64 -12.29 13.38 -17.30
C GLU A 64 -13.33 12.30 -17.62
N VAL A 65 -13.74 11.54 -16.60
CA VAL A 65 -14.69 10.42 -16.74
C VAL A 65 -16.04 10.68 -16.10
N SER A 66 -16.18 11.82 -15.42
CA SER A 66 -17.43 12.26 -14.81
C SER A 66 -17.44 13.77 -14.63
N LYS A 67 -18.64 14.37 -14.69
CA LYS A 67 -18.86 15.77 -14.30
C LYS A 67 -18.67 16.00 -12.80
N LYS A 68 -18.82 14.94 -11.99
CA LYS A 68 -18.56 14.97 -10.54
C LYS A 68 -17.12 14.56 -10.27
N ASN A 69 -16.43 15.37 -9.46
CA ASN A 69 -15.07 15.07 -9.03
C ASN A 69 -15.06 14.03 -7.89
N ILE A 70 -13.89 13.51 -7.51
CA ILE A 70 -13.76 12.44 -6.50
C ILE A 70 -14.29 12.90 -5.15
N GLN A 71 -13.98 14.12 -4.74
CA GLN A 71 -14.44 14.71 -3.48
C GLN A 71 -15.97 14.77 -3.41
N SER A 72 -16.65 15.11 -4.52
CA SER A 72 -18.12 15.12 -4.57
C SER A 72 -18.69 13.72 -4.33
N TYR A 73 -18.15 12.68 -4.98
CA TYR A 73 -18.58 11.30 -4.76
C TYR A 73 -18.38 10.86 -3.31
N LEU A 74 -17.21 11.13 -2.73
CA LEU A 74 -16.92 10.78 -1.34
C LEU A 74 -17.87 11.47 -0.35
N ARG A 75 -18.15 12.77 -0.55
CA ARG A 75 -19.10 13.51 0.29
C ARG A 75 -20.53 12.98 0.16
N GLU A 76 -20.97 12.67 -1.05
CA GLU A 76 -22.30 12.06 -1.29
C GLU A 76 -22.41 10.67 -0.66
N ALA A 77 -21.31 9.91 -0.64
CA ALA A 77 -21.20 8.63 0.06
C ALA A 77 -21.08 8.77 1.59
N GLY A 78 -21.10 9.99 2.14
CA GLY A 78 -21.10 10.24 3.59
C GLY A 78 -19.73 10.30 4.25
N PHE A 79 -18.63 10.43 3.49
CA PHE A 79 -17.32 10.68 4.07
C PHE A 79 -17.20 12.10 4.60
N LYS A 80 -16.62 12.24 5.79
CA LYS A 80 -16.26 13.52 6.39
C LYS A 80 -14.88 13.94 5.89
N HIS A 81 -14.78 15.17 5.42
CA HIS A 81 -13.51 15.76 4.98
C HIS A 81 -12.74 16.31 6.18
N VAL A 82 -11.45 15.97 6.31
CA VAL A 82 -10.57 16.35 7.42
C VAL A 82 -9.28 16.93 6.86
N PHE A 83 -8.86 18.09 7.38
CA PHE A 83 -7.54 18.67 7.11
C PHE A 83 -6.56 18.27 8.22
N LYS A 84 -5.35 17.87 7.85
CA LYS A 84 -4.34 17.35 8.78
C LYS A 84 -3.24 18.35 9.14
N ASP A 85 -3.09 19.39 8.35
CA ASP A 85 -2.10 20.43 8.54
C ASP A 85 -2.61 21.78 8.01
N LEU A 86 -1.73 22.77 8.02
CA LEU A 86 -1.98 24.13 7.55
C LEU A 86 -1.21 24.43 6.25
N ASP A 87 -0.79 23.40 5.51
CA ASP A 87 -0.12 23.58 4.22
C ASP A 87 -1.09 24.15 3.18
N ASP A 88 -0.58 24.56 2.01
CA ASP A 88 -1.39 25.05 0.90
C ASP A 88 -0.97 24.40 -0.42
N PRO A 89 -1.71 23.39 -0.94
CA PRO A 89 -2.91 22.79 -0.35
C PRO A 89 -2.62 22.00 0.93
N ALA A 90 -3.53 22.06 1.90
CA ALA A 90 -3.43 21.31 3.16
C ALA A 90 -3.54 19.81 2.88
N THR A 91 -2.86 18.99 3.68
CA THR A 91 -3.06 17.54 3.62
C THR A 91 -4.48 17.20 4.03
N GLU A 92 -5.16 16.41 3.19
CA GLU A 92 -6.55 16.03 3.37
C GLU A 92 -6.70 14.53 3.60
N ALA A 93 -7.73 14.16 4.38
CA ALA A 93 -8.24 12.81 4.45
C ALA A 93 -9.76 12.79 4.45
N TYR A 94 -10.32 11.64 4.06
CA TYR A 94 -11.75 11.38 4.05
C TYR A 94 -12.05 10.24 5.02
N VAL A 95 -12.87 10.52 6.04
CA VAL A 95 -13.12 9.59 7.15
C VAL A 95 -14.57 9.14 7.17
N LYS A 96 -14.81 7.83 7.36
CA LYS A 96 -16.15 7.25 7.51
C LYS A 96 -16.09 5.97 8.34
N ASP A 97 -17.11 5.72 9.17
CA ASP A 97 -17.29 4.38 9.76
C ASP A 97 -17.84 3.43 8.70
N ILE A 98 -17.09 2.35 8.45
CA ILE A 98 -17.50 1.29 7.54
C ILE A 98 -17.39 -0.03 8.28
N ALA A 99 -18.54 -0.70 8.44
CA ALA A 99 -18.65 -1.97 9.13
C ALA A 99 -18.07 -1.94 10.58
N GLY A 100 -18.29 -0.85 11.32
CA GLY A 100 -17.84 -0.70 12.71
C GLY A 100 -16.35 -0.39 12.85
N ALA A 101 -15.76 0.18 11.81
CA ALA A 101 -14.39 0.63 11.80
C ALA A 101 -14.31 2.02 11.18
N GLU A 102 -13.69 2.96 11.88
CA GLU A 102 -13.31 4.25 11.29
C GLU A 102 -12.22 4.01 10.25
N VAL A 103 -12.55 4.28 9.00
CA VAL A 103 -11.65 4.16 7.84
C VAL A 103 -11.26 5.56 7.41
N GLU A 104 -9.97 5.73 7.16
CA GLU A 104 -9.40 6.95 6.63
C GLU A 104 -8.89 6.71 5.21
N ILE A 105 -9.24 7.59 4.27
CA ILE A 105 -8.75 7.57 2.90
C ILE A 105 -7.81 8.74 2.70
N GLU A 106 -6.58 8.45 2.26
CA GLU A 106 -5.61 9.45 1.82
C GLU A 106 -5.34 9.28 0.33
N PHE A 107 -5.14 10.39 -0.38
CA PHE A 107 -4.71 10.36 -1.77
C PHE A 107 -3.22 10.64 -1.88
N LEU A 108 -2.53 9.82 -2.67
CA LEU A 108 -1.08 9.86 -2.83
C LEU A 108 -0.73 9.92 -4.31
N THR A 109 0.29 10.69 -4.69
CA THR A 109 0.77 10.76 -6.08
C THR A 109 2.30 10.73 -6.15
N ASP A 110 2.86 10.68 -7.34
CA ASP A 110 4.32 10.64 -7.48
C ASP A 110 4.99 12.01 -7.29
N ASP A 111 6.28 12.02 -6.95
CA ASP A 111 7.09 13.23 -6.76
C ASP A 111 7.78 13.71 -8.06
N SER A 112 7.21 13.39 -9.23
CA SER A 112 7.84 13.58 -10.55
C SER A 112 8.10 15.04 -10.97
N VAL A 113 7.59 16.03 -10.22
CA VAL A 113 7.74 17.45 -10.54
C VAL A 113 9.03 18.03 -9.95
N ARG A 114 9.96 18.48 -10.82
CA ARG A 114 11.30 18.98 -10.44
C ARG A 114 11.32 20.11 -9.40
N ASN A 115 10.30 20.97 -9.37
CA ASN A 115 10.32 22.22 -8.57
C ASN A 115 9.32 22.24 -7.39
N ASN A 116 8.65 21.12 -7.07
CA ASN A 116 7.69 21.08 -5.96
C ASN A 116 7.41 19.65 -5.49
N LYS A 117 8.48 18.90 -5.19
CA LYS A 117 8.39 17.47 -4.88
C LYS A 117 7.59 17.16 -3.62
N ASP A 118 7.53 18.09 -2.69
CA ASP A 118 6.88 17.90 -1.39
C ASP A 118 5.55 18.66 -1.29
N LYS A 119 5.16 19.39 -2.35
CA LYS A 119 3.92 20.18 -2.33
C LYS A 119 2.74 19.33 -2.78
N ASN A 120 1.73 19.27 -1.93
CA ASN A 120 0.42 18.71 -2.21
C ASN A 120 -0.18 19.25 -3.52
N VAL A 121 -0.90 18.39 -4.23
CA VAL A 121 -1.52 18.76 -5.52
C VAL A 121 -2.97 18.34 -5.58
N VAL A 122 -3.81 19.20 -6.15
CA VAL A 122 -5.22 18.88 -6.37
C VAL A 122 -5.37 18.09 -7.66
N ILE A 123 -5.95 16.90 -7.59
CA ILE A 123 -6.23 16.03 -8.74
C ILE A 123 -7.68 15.58 -8.64
N ALA A 124 -8.51 15.89 -9.64
CA ALA A 124 -9.94 15.58 -9.66
C ALA A 124 -10.67 15.88 -8.32
N GLY A 125 -10.38 17.06 -7.75
CA GLY A 125 -11.06 17.60 -6.58
C GLY A 125 -10.57 17.09 -5.21
N VAL A 126 -9.59 16.19 -5.18
CA VAL A 126 -8.94 15.75 -3.92
C VAL A 126 -7.50 16.21 -3.86
N VAL A 127 -6.99 16.50 -2.66
CA VAL A 127 -5.57 16.76 -2.45
C VAL A 127 -4.79 15.45 -2.35
N ALA A 128 -3.79 15.29 -3.23
CA ALA A 128 -2.87 14.17 -3.23
C ALA A 128 -1.48 14.58 -2.75
N GLN A 129 -0.94 13.83 -1.78
CA GLN A 129 0.40 14.03 -1.25
C GLN A 129 1.44 13.35 -2.16
N PRO A 130 2.48 14.06 -2.62
CA PRO A 130 3.53 13.46 -3.42
C PRO A 130 4.45 12.58 -2.56
N LEU A 131 4.73 11.35 -3.00
CA LEU A 131 5.66 10.44 -2.36
C LEU A 131 6.74 9.95 -3.34
N SER A 132 7.97 9.86 -2.85
CA SER A 132 9.08 9.31 -3.63
C SER A 132 8.85 7.84 -4.00
N TYR A 133 9.24 7.50 -5.22
CA TYR A 133 9.16 6.15 -5.80
C TYR A 133 7.74 5.64 -6.08
N LEU A 134 6.70 6.45 -5.85
CA LEU A 134 5.32 6.04 -6.07
C LEU A 134 4.97 5.80 -7.55
N THR A 135 5.75 6.38 -8.48
CA THR A 135 5.60 6.14 -9.93
C THR A 135 5.64 4.64 -10.25
N LEU A 136 6.50 3.86 -9.58
CA LEU A 136 6.57 2.41 -9.79
C LEU A 136 5.25 1.73 -9.39
N SER A 137 4.66 2.14 -8.26
CA SER A 137 3.38 1.60 -7.80
C SER A 137 2.20 2.00 -8.69
N LEU A 138 2.26 3.18 -9.33
CA LEU A 138 1.25 3.63 -10.29
C LEU A 138 1.35 2.94 -11.66
N GLN A 139 2.55 2.50 -12.06
CA GLN A 139 2.79 1.86 -13.37
C GLN A 139 2.61 0.34 -13.36
N THR A 140 2.71 -0.28 -12.19
CA THR A 140 2.71 -1.74 -12.05
C THR A 140 1.51 -2.14 -11.18
N THR A 141 0.41 -2.51 -11.83
CA THR A 141 -0.91 -2.70 -11.18
C THR A 141 -1.56 -4.02 -11.58
N LEU A 142 -2.41 -4.54 -10.70
CA LEU A 142 -3.30 -5.67 -10.95
C LEU A 142 -4.75 -5.22 -10.79
N LYS A 143 -5.61 -5.72 -11.67
CA LYS A 143 -7.06 -5.65 -11.45
C LYS A 143 -7.48 -6.74 -10.48
N PHE A 144 -8.43 -6.40 -9.61
CA PHE A 144 -9.10 -7.35 -8.74
C PHE A 144 -10.61 -7.10 -8.74
N GLN A 145 -11.37 -8.09 -8.26
CA GLN A 145 -12.80 -7.99 -8.08
C GLN A 145 -13.16 -8.38 -6.64
N THR A 146 -13.94 -7.54 -5.95
CA THR A 146 -14.43 -7.83 -4.59
C THR A 146 -15.51 -8.92 -4.60
N TYR A 147 -15.88 -9.44 -3.43
CA TYR A 147 -16.99 -10.41 -3.36
C TYR A 147 -18.32 -9.76 -3.78
N SER A 148 -18.49 -8.46 -3.51
CA SER A 148 -19.59 -7.62 -3.98
C SER A 148 -19.48 -7.19 -5.44
N LYS A 149 -18.56 -7.78 -6.21
CA LYS A 149 -18.38 -7.59 -7.67
C LYS A 149 -17.88 -6.23 -8.13
N PHE A 150 -17.47 -5.34 -7.22
CA PHE A 150 -16.75 -4.12 -7.59
C PHE A 150 -15.35 -4.45 -8.11
N THR A 151 -14.95 -3.79 -9.19
CA THR A 151 -13.59 -3.89 -9.74
C THR A 151 -12.76 -2.70 -9.27
N GLY A 152 -11.48 -2.96 -9.02
CA GLY A 152 -10.50 -1.93 -8.67
C GLY A 152 -9.10 -2.31 -9.13
N ASN A 153 -8.16 -1.38 -8.96
CA ASN A 153 -6.75 -1.63 -9.20
C ASN A 153 -6.00 -1.65 -7.86
N VAL A 154 -5.02 -2.52 -7.76
CA VAL A 154 -4.06 -2.58 -6.65
C VAL A 154 -2.65 -2.55 -7.21
N VAL A 155 -1.69 -2.00 -6.48
CA VAL A 155 -0.28 -2.13 -6.85
C VAL A 155 0.08 -3.62 -6.94
N THR A 156 0.98 -4.01 -7.84
CA THR A 156 1.45 -5.40 -7.91
C THR A 156 2.28 -5.78 -6.68
N PRO A 157 2.27 -7.06 -6.25
CA PRO A 157 3.07 -7.54 -5.13
C PRO A 157 4.57 -7.22 -5.20
N GLY A 158 5.20 -7.39 -6.37
CA GLY A 158 6.62 -7.11 -6.57
C GLY A 158 6.94 -5.62 -6.42
N ALA A 159 6.16 -4.75 -7.09
CA ALA A 159 6.27 -3.30 -6.93
C ALA A 159 6.00 -2.82 -5.50
N TRP A 160 5.09 -3.48 -4.77
CA TRP A 160 4.85 -3.19 -3.35
C TRP A 160 6.08 -3.47 -2.49
N ILE A 161 6.71 -4.66 -2.64
CA ILE A 161 7.97 -5.01 -1.96
C ILE A 161 9.04 -3.97 -2.28
N PHE A 162 9.17 -3.63 -3.57
CA PHE A 162 10.16 -2.69 -4.07
C PHE A 162 10.00 -1.30 -3.44
N HIS A 163 8.78 -0.76 -3.46
CA HIS A 163 8.51 0.56 -2.89
C HIS A 163 8.75 0.58 -1.37
N LYS A 164 8.31 -0.44 -0.63
CA LYS A 164 8.52 -0.51 0.81
C LYS A 164 9.98 -0.70 1.19
N GLY A 165 10.72 -1.52 0.47
CA GLY A 165 12.16 -1.71 0.70
C GLY A 165 12.99 -0.43 0.47
N LEU A 166 12.52 0.47 -0.40
CA LEU A 166 13.14 1.78 -0.61
C LEU A 166 12.83 2.80 0.50
N THR A 167 11.68 2.69 1.15
CA THR A 167 11.10 3.78 1.95
C THR A 167 10.99 3.48 3.44
N PHE A 168 11.07 2.22 3.88
CA PHE A 168 10.88 1.86 5.29
C PHE A 168 11.86 2.60 6.23
N THR A 169 13.11 2.81 5.81
CA THR A 169 14.13 3.53 6.60
C THR A 169 13.84 5.02 6.76
N LYS A 170 12.92 5.58 5.94
CA LYS A 170 12.50 6.98 6.03
C LYS A 170 11.32 7.19 7.00
N ARG A 171 10.77 6.11 7.58
CA ARG A 171 9.64 6.21 8.51
C ARG A 171 10.08 6.84 9.82
N LYS A 172 9.38 7.90 10.24
CA LYS A 172 9.57 8.53 11.56
C LYS A 172 9.18 7.58 12.72
N SER A 173 8.17 6.75 12.50
CA SER A 173 7.70 5.78 13.50
C SER A 173 8.36 4.43 13.30
N ASN A 174 9.05 3.95 14.33
CA ASN A 174 9.63 2.60 14.35
C ASN A 174 8.56 1.52 14.14
N LEU A 175 7.35 1.70 14.68
CA LEU A 175 6.26 0.75 14.46
C LEU A 175 5.82 0.71 12.98
N LYS A 176 5.73 1.85 12.30
CA LYS A 176 5.43 1.89 10.85
C LYS A 176 6.54 1.25 10.02
N MET A 177 7.80 1.46 10.41
CA MET A 177 8.96 0.79 9.80
C MET A 177 8.86 -0.74 9.93
N LEU A 178 8.59 -1.26 11.13
CA LEU A 178 8.44 -2.69 11.38
C LEU A 178 7.24 -3.29 10.63
N LYS A 179 6.13 -2.54 10.49
CA LYS A 179 5.00 -2.95 9.66
C LYS A 179 5.37 -3.07 8.17
N ASP A 180 6.18 -2.14 7.64
CA ASP A 180 6.65 -2.23 6.26
C ASP A 180 7.56 -3.47 6.07
N LEU A 181 8.48 -3.74 7.01
CA LEU A 181 9.33 -4.95 6.99
C LEU A 181 8.51 -6.24 7.10
N TYR A 182 7.55 -6.29 8.02
CA TYR A 182 6.60 -7.39 8.14
C TYR A 182 5.87 -7.63 6.81
N GLY A 183 5.37 -6.57 6.18
CA GLY A 183 4.66 -6.69 4.92
C GLY A 183 5.55 -7.18 3.78
N ILE A 184 6.84 -6.78 3.73
CA ILE A 184 7.80 -7.31 2.74
C ILE A 184 7.90 -8.83 2.87
N TRP A 185 8.11 -9.32 4.10
CA TRP A 185 8.17 -10.75 4.37
C TRP A 185 6.83 -11.45 4.06
N TYR A 186 5.72 -10.82 4.42
CA TYR A 186 4.38 -11.38 4.21
C TYR A 186 4.12 -11.58 2.72
N VAL A 187 4.33 -10.55 1.90
CA VAL A 187 4.14 -10.65 0.44
C VAL A 187 5.08 -11.67 -0.17
N ALA A 188 6.33 -11.73 0.29
CA ALA A 188 7.36 -12.62 -0.25
C ALA A 188 7.23 -14.08 0.19
N SER A 189 6.41 -14.41 1.20
CA SER A 189 6.38 -15.77 1.77
C SER A 189 5.00 -16.35 2.12
N GLN A 190 3.97 -15.52 2.29
CA GLN A 190 2.70 -15.95 2.86
C GLN A 190 1.56 -16.07 1.84
N LEU A 191 1.75 -15.70 0.57
CA LEU A 191 0.67 -15.67 -0.42
C LEU A 191 0.68 -16.86 -1.40
N GLY A 192 1.45 -17.93 -1.09
CA GLY A 192 1.56 -19.12 -1.93
C GLY A 192 2.16 -18.79 -3.30
N ALA A 193 1.54 -19.27 -4.39
CA ALA A 193 2.02 -19.00 -5.75
C ALA A 193 2.10 -17.50 -6.08
N LEU A 194 1.28 -16.65 -5.44
CA LEU A 194 1.36 -15.20 -5.62
C LEU A 194 2.66 -14.62 -5.01
N SER A 195 3.23 -15.24 -3.97
CA SER A 195 4.55 -14.87 -3.44
C SER A 195 5.68 -15.19 -4.41
N ASP A 196 5.61 -16.34 -5.09
CA ASP A 196 6.60 -16.72 -6.12
C ASP A 196 6.54 -15.74 -7.30
N GLN A 197 5.33 -15.38 -7.74
CA GLN A 197 5.10 -14.35 -8.75
C GLN A 197 5.63 -12.99 -8.30
N ALA A 198 5.39 -12.60 -7.04
CA ALA A 198 5.88 -11.34 -6.48
C ALA A 198 7.42 -11.25 -6.54
N LEU A 199 8.12 -12.34 -6.22
CA LEU A 199 9.58 -12.39 -6.25
C LEU A 199 10.13 -12.39 -7.69
N TYR A 200 9.45 -13.05 -8.63
CA TYR A 200 9.81 -12.98 -10.05
C TYR A 200 9.66 -11.56 -10.59
N GLU A 201 8.50 -10.94 -10.34
CA GLU A 201 8.22 -9.56 -10.73
C GLU A 201 9.21 -8.58 -10.10
N PHE A 202 9.50 -8.73 -8.80
CA PHE A 202 10.52 -7.93 -8.11
C PHE A 202 11.88 -8.01 -8.82
N LYS A 203 12.33 -9.22 -9.18
CA LYS A 203 13.60 -9.42 -9.90
C LYS A 203 13.59 -8.77 -11.27
N ASP A 204 12.45 -8.74 -11.96
CA ASP A 204 12.33 -8.05 -13.23
C ASP A 204 12.40 -6.52 -13.07
N LEU A 205 11.66 -5.96 -12.12
CA LEU A 205 11.73 -4.53 -11.77
C LEU A 205 13.15 -4.12 -11.36
N ALA A 206 13.87 -4.98 -10.62
CA ALA A 206 15.25 -4.75 -10.21
C ALA A 206 16.22 -4.56 -11.39
N LYS A 207 16.02 -5.29 -12.50
CA LYS A 207 16.83 -5.14 -13.72
C LYS A 207 16.65 -3.77 -14.36
N HIS A 208 15.42 -3.26 -14.35
CA HIS A 208 15.06 -1.96 -14.92
C HIS A 208 15.43 -0.78 -14.00
N HIS A 209 15.59 -1.02 -12.70
CA HIS A 209 15.91 0.01 -11.71
C HIS A 209 17.16 -0.32 -10.86
N PRO A 210 18.34 -0.49 -11.47
CA PRO A 210 19.55 -1.01 -10.80
C PRO A 210 20.06 -0.11 -9.65
N LYS A 211 19.84 1.21 -9.74
CA LYS A 211 20.21 2.13 -8.65
C LYS A 211 19.26 1.99 -7.46
N TRP A 212 17.97 1.80 -7.72
CA TRP A 212 16.97 1.69 -6.66
C TRP A 212 17.07 0.33 -5.96
N VAL A 213 17.27 -0.76 -6.69
CA VAL A 213 17.47 -2.08 -6.06
C VAL A 213 18.70 -2.08 -5.15
N LYS A 214 19.82 -1.44 -5.56
CA LYS A 214 21.00 -1.28 -4.70
C LYS A 214 20.68 -0.54 -3.40
N THR A 215 19.88 0.54 -3.47
CA THR A 215 19.41 1.27 -2.28
C THR A 215 18.55 0.39 -1.38
N LEU A 216 17.59 -0.33 -1.95
CA LEU A 216 16.72 -1.25 -1.21
C LEU A 216 17.52 -2.36 -0.52
N GLN A 217 18.43 -3.01 -1.25
CA GLN A 217 19.28 -4.08 -0.73
C GLN A 217 20.16 -3.57 0.41
N LYS A 218 20.75 -2.38 0.25
CA LYS A 218 21.50 -1.72 1.32
C LYS A 218 20.61 -1.46 2.54
N ASN A 219 19.42 -0.90 2.35
CA ASN A 219 18.49 -0.63 3.45
C ASN A 219 18.17 -1.91 4.24
N LEU A 220 17.77 -2.99 3.54
CA LEU A 220 17.44 -4.28 4.16
C LEU A 220 18.64 -4.89 4.88
N LYS A 221 19.81 -4.90 4.22
CA LYS A 221 21.05 -5.42 4.80
C LYS A 221 21.44 -4.67 6.07
N THR A 222 21.47 -3.33 6.01
CA THR A 222 21.81 -2.48 7.15
C THR A 222 20.84 -2.67 8.30
N TRP A 223 19.53 -2.78 8.05
CA TRP A 223 18.59 -3.08 9.12
C TRP A 223 18.82 -4.47 9.73
N TYR A 224 18.95 -5.50 8.88
CA TYR A 224 19.17 -6.88 9.33
C TYR A 224 20.43 -7.04 10.19
N GLU A 225 21.54 -6.41 9.79
CA GLU A 225 22.83 -6.50 10.48
C GLU A 225 22.85 -5.74 11.81
N ASN A 226 22.09 -4.65 11.93
CA ASN A 226 22.09 -3.80 13.13
C ASN A 226 20.88 -4.04 14.05
N ALA A 227 19.88 -4.82 13.62
CA ALA A 227 18.68 -5.09 14.41
C ALA A 227 19.02 -5.86 15.69
N THR A 228 18.65 -5.29 16.84
CA THR A 228 18.85 -5.91 18.15
C THR A 228 17.88 -7.07 18.36
N LEU A 229 18.11 -7.89 19.39
CA LEU A 229 17.14 -8.92 19.80
C LEU A 229 15.75 -8.33 20.10
N TYR A 230 15.70 -7.11 20.61
CA TYR A 230 14.45 -6.40 20.89
C TYR A 230 13.72 -6.00 19.60
N ASP A 231 14.45 -5.54 18.58
CA ASP A 231 13.87 -5.20 17.27
C ASP A 231 13.29 -6.43 16.58
N TRP A 232 14.03 -7.56 16.64
CA TRP A 232 13.55 -8.84 16.13
C TRP A 232 12.29 -9.31 16.84
N SER A 233 12.26 -9.26 18.17
CA SER A 233 11.06 -9.61 18.95
C SER A 233 9.85 -8.77 18.54
N LYS A 234 10.03 -7.46 18.34
CA LYS A 234 8.95 -6.57 17.87
C LYS A 234 8.50 -6.84 16.44
N LEU A 235 9.44 -7.18 15.55
CA LEU A 235 9.11 -7.55 14.16
C LEU A 235 8.33 -8.85 14.13
N GLU A 236 8.79 -9.89 14.83
CA GLU A 236 8.11 -11.18 14.91
C GLU A 236 6.71 -11.04 15.53
N ALA A 237 6.57 -10.19 16.54
CA ALA A 237 5.27 -9.87 17.15
C ALA A 237 4.28 -9.16 16.20
N GLN A 238 4.72 -8.65 15.04
CA GLN A 238 3.79 -8.16 14.04
C GLN A 238 2.99 -9.32 13.42
N ASP A 239 3.54 -10.54 13.30
CA ASP A 239 2.87 -11.61 12.59
C ASP A 239 1.85 -12.35 13.47
N PRO A 240 0.54 -12.20 13.21
CA PRO A 240 -0.48 -12.88 14.00
C PRO A 240 -0.42 -14.41 13.87
N SER A 241 0.20 -14.93 12.80
CA SER A 241 0.36 -16.37 12.59
C SER A 241 1.56 -16.98 13.31
N GLY A 242 2.46 -16.14 13.87
CA GLY A 242 3.68 -16.57 14.56
C GLY A 242 4.70 -17.29 13.67
N ARG A 243 4.54 -17.19 12.35
CA ARG A 243 5.40 -17.80 11.33
C ARG A 243 6.62 -16.94 11.05
N LEU A 244 6.54 -15.61 11.15
CA LEU A 244 7.67 -14.72 10.97
C LEU A 244 8.71 -14.99 12.05
N ARG A 245 9.91 -15.39 11.62
CA ARG A 245 11.09 -15.62 12.47
C ARG A 245 12.31 -15.03 11.79
N LYS A 246 13.31 -14.63 12.58
CA LYS A 246 14.59 -14.14 12.05
C LYS A 246 15.14 -15.00 10.90
N LEU A 247 15.13 -16.33 11.05
CA LEU A 247 15.66 -17.27 10.05
C LEU A 247 14.93 -17.21 8.70
N ASN A 248 13.59 -17.14 8.70
CA ASN A 248 12.85 -17.09 7.43
C ASN A 248 12.81 -15.68 6.84
N PHE A 249 12.89 -14.64 7.69
CA PHE A 249 13.12 -13.29 7.20
C PHE A 249 14.47 -13.19 6.48
N GLU A 250 15.52 -13.79 7.04
CA GLU A 250 16.84 -13.85 6.41
C GLU A 250 16.79 -14.53 5.05
N GLN A 251 16.03 -15.62 4.90
CA GLN A 251 15.87 -16.29 3.62
C GLN A 251 15.24 -15.36 2.57
N ILE A 252 14.25 -14.54 2.95
CA ILE A 252 13.66 -13.53 2.08
C ILE A 252 14.68 -12.45 1.73
N VAL A 253 15.42 -11.94 2.71
CA VAL A 253 16.47 -10.94 2.47
C VAL A 253 17.53 -11.45 1.50
N ARG A 254 17.98 -12.71 1.64
CA ARG A 254 18.94 -13.35 0.72
C ARG A 254 18.39 -13.56 -0.69
N ASN A 255 17.08 -13.69 -0.87
CA ASN A 255 16.46 -13.78 -2.18
C ASN A 255 16.30 -12.41 -2.88
N ILE A 256 16.35 -11.33 -2.09
CA ILE A 256 16.19 -9.94 -2.53
C ILE A 256 17.55 -9.26 -2.76
N ILE A 257 18.56 -9.58 -1.95
CA ILE A 257 19.97 -9.14 -2.08
C ILE A 257 20.67 -9.93 -3.17
#